data_AF-A0A2T7MC06-F1
#
_entry.id   AF-A0A2T7MC06-F1
#
_cell.length_a   1.000
_cell.length_b   1.000
_cell.length_c   1.000
_cell.angle_alpha   90.00
_cell.angle_beta   90.00
_cell.angle_gamma   90.00
#
_symmetry.space_group_name_H-M   'P 1'
#
loop_
_entity.id
_entity.type
_entity.pdbx_description
1 polymer ?
#
loop_
_entity_poly.entity_id
_entity_poly.type
_entity_poly.pdbx_seq_one_letter_code
_entity_poly.pdbx_strand_id
1 'polypeptide(L)'
;MLRRINGTALIIAALVATLGALAFPVWSYADRSGTGEANLNASSVATQWGPLSATDRDFLVKVRLAGLWELPAGQQAIERAPSEATKAAGDHLVVGHTDLDRRARDVAAKLGVELPNQPTTQQQEWLRELTAASGDEYERKFANILRAAHGKVFGLIGQVRHTTRNTLIRQLASDANQTVLDHITMLEATGLVDFDALAREAASGSTASPSGPSMPRDGQAPLAPVPATPTGDQSFTSRPVPPTVMPMP
;
A
#
# COMPACT_ATOMS: atom_id res chain seq x y z
N MET A 1 13.54 -61.02 47.82
CA MET A 1 12.24 -60.90 47.12
C MET A 1 12.38 -59.87 46.02
N LEU A 2 12.47 -60.29 44.75
CA LEU A 2 12.51 -59.38 43.60
C LEU A 2 11.10 -58.82 43.36
N ARG A 3 10.93 -57.50 43.52
CA ARG A 3 9.68 -56.80 43.18
C ARG A 3 9.47 -56.93 41.67
N ARG A 4 8.51 -57.76 41.24
CA ARG A 4 8.12 -57.86 39.83
C ARG A 4 7.53 -56.52 39.42
N ILE A 5 8.24 -55.78 38.58
CA ILE A 5 7.73 -54.55 37.99
C ILE A 5 6.74 -54.97 36.91
N ASN A 6 5.46 -54.66 37.10
CA ASN A 6 4.41 -54.99 36.15
C ASN A 6 4.67 -54.27 34.82
N GLY A 7 4.63 -54.99 33.69
CA GLY A 7 4.95 -54.44 32.36
C GLY A 7 4.16 -53.17 32.01
N THR A 8 2.95 -53.03 32.54
CA THR A 8 2.12 -51.82 32.41
C THR A 8 2.77 -50.58 33.04
N ALA A 9 3.47 -50.72 34.17
CA ALA A 9 4.16 -49.62 34.82
C ALA A 9 5.38 -49.14 34.01
N LEU A 10 6.07 -50.05 33.32
CA LEU A 10 7.17 -49.71 32.40
C LEU A 10 6.66 -49.01 31.14
N ILE A 11 5.52 -49.43 30.59
CA ILE A 11 4.90 -48.78 29.43
C ILE A 11 4.42 -47.36 29.77
N ILE A 12 3.79 -47.17 30.94
CA ILE A 12 3.34 -45.84 31.39
C ILE A 12 4.55 -44.92 31.62
N ALA A 13 5.61 -45.41 32.27
CA ALA A 13 6.83 -44.62 32.48
C ALA A 13 7.50 -44.23 31.16
N ALA A 14 7.56 -45.15 30.18
CA ALA A 14 8.10 -44.87 28.85
C ALA A 14 7.24 -43.84 28.08
N LEU A 15 5.91 -43.92 28.17
CA LEU A 15 5.00 -42.96 27.55
C LEU A 15 5.12 -41.57 28.17
N VAL A 16 5.21 -41.46 29.50
CA VAL A 16 5.41 -40.18 30.19
C VAL A 16 6.77 -39.57 29.85
N ALA A 17 7.83 -40.38 29.79
CA ALA A 17 9.16 -39.92 29.36
C ALA A 17 9.16 -39.45 27.90
N THR A 18 8.44 -40.15 27.02
CA THR A 18 8.32 -39.77 25.59
C THR A 18 7.50 -38.50 25.42
N LEU A 19 6.38 -38.34 26.14
CA LEU A 19 5.60 -37.10 26.14
C LEU A 19 6.40 -35.92 26.71
N GLY A 20 7.17 -36.14 27.78
CA GLY A 20 8.10 -35.15 28.32
C GLY A 20 9.19 -34.75 27.31
N ALA A 21 9.79 -35.72 26.61
CA ALA A 21 10.81 -35.48 25.58
C ALA A 21 10.24 -34.77 24.34
N LEU A 22 8.96 -34.94 24.02
CA LEU A 22 8.27 -34.22 22.94
C LEU A 22 7.83 -32.80 23.36
N ALA A 23 7.53 -32.59 24.65
CA ALA A 23 7.17 -31.27 25.18
C ALA A 23 8.39 -30.39 25.47
N PHE A 24 9.56 -30.99 25.73
CA PHE A 24 10.81 -30.28 26.05
C PHE A 24 11.27 -29.33 24.92
N PRO A 25 11.24 -29.68 23.62
CA PRO A 25 11.48 -28.73 22.54
C PRO A 25 10.44 -27.60 22.50
N VAL A 26 9.16 -27.87 22.72
CA VAL A 26 8.11 -26.84 22.66
C VAL A 26 8.28 -25.80 23.77
N TRP A 27 8.65 -26.22 24.98
CA TRP A 27 8.96 -25.32 26.09
C TRP A 27 10.33 -24.64 25.97
N SER A 28 11.36 -25.36 25.50
CA SER A 28 12.71 -24.83 25.33
C SER A 28 12.85 -23.84 24.17
N TYR A 29 11.94 -23.87 23.18
CA TYR A 29 11.97 -22.97 22.01
C TYR A 29 10.93 -21.85 22.07
N ALA A 30 10.02 -21.83 23.06
CA ALA A 30 9.07 -20.73 23.24
C ALA A 30 9.78 -19.37 23.44
N ASP A 31 10.92 -19.37 24.15
CA ASP A 31 11.77 -18.19 24.38
C ASP A 31 12.70 -17.86 23.20
N ARG A 32 12.66 -18.65 22.11
CA ARG A 32 13.50 -18.49 20.91
C ARG A 32 12.73 -18.10 19.66
N SER A 33 11.43 -17.82 19.78
CA SER A 33 10.77 -16.96 18.79
C SER A 33 11.51 -15.62 18.84
N GLY A 34 12.36 -15.35 17.85
CA GLY A 34 13.10 -14.10 17.78
C GLY A 34 12.12 -12.95 18.04
N THR A 35 12.42 -12.10 19.02
CA THR A 35 11.54 -10.99 19.40
C THR A 35 11.14 -10.23 18.13
N GLY A 36 9.97 -9.59 18.11
CA GLY A 36 9.56 -8.79 16.94
C GLY A 36 10.68 -7.86 16.47
N GLU A 37 11.47 -7.33 17.41
CA GLU A 37 12.67 -6.55 17.16
C GLU A 37 13.81 -7.33 16.46
N ALA A 38 14.10 -8.57 16.85
CA ALA A 38 15.10 -9.40 16.19
C ALA A 38 14.74 -9.68 14.73
N ASN A 39 13.46 -9.97 14.46
CA ASN A 39 12.95 -10.16 13.09
C ASN A 39 13.01 -8.86 12.26
N LEU A 40 12.67 -7.72 12.87
CA LEU A 40 12.77 -6.40 12.25
C LEU A 40 14.22 -6.06 11.87
N ASN A 41 15.18 -6.35 12.75
CA ASN A 41 16.59 -6.07 12.50
C ASN A 41 17.17 -7.03 11.45
N ALA A 42 16.86 -8.33 11.52
CA ALA A 42 17.29 -9.33 10.52
C ALA A 42 16.73 -9.05 9.12
N SER A 43 15.56 -8.40 9.01
CA SER A 43 14.91 -8.09 7.73
C SER A 43 15.33 -6.73 7.14
N SER A 44 16.40 -6.12 7.66
CA SER A 44 16.84 -4.78 7.27
C SER A 44 18.35 -4.68 7.09
N VAL A 45 18.78 -3.72 6.26
CA VAL A 45 20.20 -3.39 6.05
C VAL A 45 20.48 -2.08 6.78
N ALA A 46 21.55 -2.02 7.59
CA ALA A 46 21.94 -0.80 8.27
C ALA A 46 22.45 0.24 7.25
N THR A 47 21.97 1.48 7.35
CA THR A 47 22.45 2.62 6.57
C THR A 47 22.65 3.82 7.49
N GLN A 48 23.37 4.85 7.05
CA GLN A 48 23.52 6.10 7.81
C GLN A 48 22.19 6.86 8.00
N TRP A 49 21.14 6.53 7.23
CA TRP A 49 19.80 7.12 7.35
C TRP A 49 18.81 6.25 8.14
N GLY A 50 19.31 5.20 8.79
CA GLY A 50 18.52 4.22 9.54
C GLY A 50 18.34 2.89 8.78
N PRO A 51 17.77 1.87 9.44
CA PRO A 51 17.59 0.55 8.84
C PRO A 51 16.70 0.59 7.60
N LEU A 52 17.18 -0.02 6.50
CA LEU A 52 16.50 -0.14 5.23
C LEU A 52 15.88 -1.53 5.08
N SER A 53 14.57 -1.62 5.19
CA SER A 53 13.82 -2.88 5.08
C SER A 53 13.64 -3.34 3.63
N ALA A 54 13.18 -4.58 3.44
CA ALA A 54 12.77 -5.06 2.12
C ALA A 54 11.58 -4.27 1.55
N THR A 55 10.60 -3.91 2.38
CA THR A 55 9.45 -3.09 2.00
C THR A 55 9.87 -1.70 1.53
N ASP A 56 10.90 -1.11 2.17
CA ASP A 56 11.45 0.19 1.75
C ASP A 56 12.07 0.12 0.34
N ARG A 57 12.80 -0.96 0.04
CA ARG A 57 13.41 -1.17 -1.29
C ARG A 57 12.35 -1.43 -2.35
N ASP A 58 11.35 -2.25 -2.05
CA ASP A 58 10.22 -2.51 -2.94
C ASP A 58 9.44 -1.22 -3.25
N PHE A 59 9.18 -0.40 -2.22
CA PHE A 59 8.56 0.91 -2.39
C PHE A 59 9.36 1.81 -3.33
N LEU A 60 10.66 1.92 -3.12
CA LEU A 60 11.55 2.73 -3.97
C LEU A 60 11.54 2.27 -5.43
N VAL A 61 11.56 0.95 -5.66
CA VAL A 61 11.43 0.36 -7.01
C VAL A 61 10.07 0.66 -7.62
N LYS A 62 8.98 0.57 -6.86
CA LYS A 62 7.62 0.87 -7.34
C LYS A 62 7.42 2.33 -7.70
N VAL A 63 8.01 3.27 -6.95
CA VAL A 63 8.00 4.70 -7.31
C VAL A 63 8.70 4.91 -8.66
N ARG A 64 9.87 4.31 -8.87
CA ARG A 64 10.56 4.35 -10.17
C ARG A 64 9.73 3.75 -11.29
N LEU A 65 9.16 2.55 -11.06
CA LEU A 65 8.32 1.88 -12.06
C LEU A 65 7.12 2.73 -12.44
N ALA A 66 6.46 3.40 -11.50
CA ALA A 66 5.35 4.31 -11.77
C ALA A 66 5.77 5.42 -12.74
N GLY A 67 6.87 6.12 -12.46
CA GLY A 67 7.38 7.17 -13.35
C GLY A 67 7.69 6.70 -14.77
N LEU A 68 8.22 5.47 -14.93
CA LEU A 68 8.59 4.92 -16.23
C LEU A 68 7.41 4.73 -17.20
N TRP A 69 6.18 4.58 -16.71
CA TRP A 69 5.01 4.39 -17.57
C TRP A 69 3.98 5.51 -17.46
N GLU A 70 3.88 6.20 -16.31
CA GLU A 70 2.89 7.26 -16.11
C GLU A 70 3.32 8.56 -16.78
N LEU A 71 4.63 8.80 -16.95
CA LEU A 71 5.14 9.90 -17.77
C LEU A 71 4.67 9.82 -19.24
N PRO A 72 4.95 8.73 -19.99
CA PRO A 72 4.46 8.63 -21.36
C PRO A 72 2.92 8.55 -21.42
N ALA A 73 2.24 7.97 -20.44
CA ALA A 73 0.77 7.97 -20.40
C ALA A 73 0.20 9.40 -20.24
N GLY A 74 0.74 10.19 -19.32
CA GLY A 74 0.34 11.58 -19.10
C GLY A 74 0.64 12.46 -20.32
N GLN A 75 1.79 12.26 -20.96
CA GLN A 75 2.14 12.93 -22.21
C GLN A 75 1.13 12.63 -23.33
N GLN A 76 0.75 11.35 -23.49
CA GLN A 76 -0.31 10.98 -24.44
C GLN A 76 -1.62 11.72 -24.13
N ALA A 77 -1.99 11.86 -22.86
CA ALA A 77 -3.24 12.53 -22.49
C ALA A 77 -3.22 14.01 -22.86
N ILE A 78 -2.13 14.71 -22.56
CA ILE A 78 -1.93 16.12 -22.95
C ILE A 78 -2.03 16.29 -24.46
N GLU A 79 -1.43 15.37 -25.23
CA GLU A 79 -1.32 15.48 -26.69
C GLU A 79 -2.62 15.14 -27.43
N ARG A 80 -3.42 14.18 -26.93
CA ARG A 80 -4.51 13.60 -27.74
C ARG A 80 -5.85 13.38 -27.02
N ALA A 81 -5.96 13.66 -25.72
CA ALA A 81 -7.24 13.54 -25.06
C ALA A 81 -8.23 14.59 -25.61
N PRO A 82 -9.50 14.22 -25.83
CA PRO A 82 -10.51 15.16 -26.30
C PRO A 82 -10.96 16.16 -25.22
N SER A 83 -11.02 15.78 -23.94
CA SER A 83 -11.43 16.68 -22.86
C SER A 83 -10.26 17.38 -22.17
N GLU A 84 -10.50 18.62 -21.73
CA GLU A 84 -9.53 19.38 -20.93
C GLU A 84 -9.29 18.75 -19.55
N ALA A 85 -10.28 18.06 -18.98
CA ALA A 85 -10.13 17.38 -17.70
C ALA A 85 -9.10 16.24 -17.78
N THR A 86 -9.13 15.42 -18.84
CA THR A 86 -8.14 14.37 -19.06
C THR A 86 -6.75 14.95 -19.36
N LYS A 87 -6.66 16.05 -20.12
CA LYS A 87 -5.37 16.75 -20.34
C LYS A 87 -4.80 17.29 -19.04
N ALA A 88 -5.62 17.90 -18.19
CA ALA A 88 -5.20 18.40 -16.89
C ALA A 88 -4.72 17.26 -15.98
N ALA A 89 -5.41 16.12 -15.96
CA ALA A 89 -4.91 14.94 -15.26
C ALA A 89 -3.57 14.45 -15.83
N GLY A 90 -3.40 14.47 -17.16
CA GLY A 90 -2.12 14.18 -17.83
C GLY A 90 -0.98 15.12 -17.43
N ASP A 91 -1.24 16.43 -17.34
CA ASP A 91 -0.27 17.44 -16.90
C ASP A 91 0.20 17.17 -15.46
N HIS A 92 -0.74 16.95 -14.54
CA HIS A 92 -0.43 16.62 -13.15
C HIS A 92 0.42 15.35 -13.05
N LEU A 93 0.08 14.30 -13.80
CA LEU A 93 0.88 13.06 -13.87
C LEU A 93 2.30 13.32 -14.33
N VAL A 94 2.47 14.11 -15.40
CA VAL A 94 3.80 14.43 -15.93
C VAL A 94 4.64 15.18 -14.90
N VAL A 95 4.08 16.23 -14.29
CA VAL A 95 4.79 17.04 -13.29
C VAL A 95 5.14 16.22 -12.05
N GLY A 96 4.15 15.52 -11.49
CA GLY A 96 4.32 14.73 -10.28
C GLY A 96 5.32 13.59 -10.44
N HIS A 97 5.20 12.81 -11.51
CA HIS A 97 6.10 11.68 -11.75
C HIS A 97 7.51 12.12 -12.17
N THR A 98 7.67 13.26 -12.84
CA THR A 98 9.01 13.81 -13.13
C THR A 98 9.76 14.12 -11.84
N ASP A 99 9.08 14.78 -10.88
CA ASP A 99 9.71 15.12 -9.60
C ASP A 99 9.98 13.87 -8.74
N LEU A 100 9.02 12.96 -8.65
CA LEU A 100 9.18 11.70 -7.90
C LEU A 100 10.28 10.82 -8.50
N ASP A 101 10.39 10.71 -9.82
CA ASP A 101 11.43 9.91 -10.46
C ASP A 101 12.83 10.43 -10.14
N ARG A 102 13.01 11.75 -10.21
CA ARG A 102 14.27 12.41 -9.82
C ARG A 102 14.63 12.07 -8.38
N ARG A 103 13.69 12.22 -7.45
CA ARG A 103 13.90 11.91 -6.03
C ARG A 103 14.18 10.43 -5.80
N ALA A 104 13.47 9.54 -6.48
CA ALA A 104 13.67 8.10 -6.37
C ALA A 104 15.08 7.70 -6.81
N ARG A 105 15.57 8.24 -7.94
CA ARG A 105 16.95 8.02 -8.39
C ARG A 105 17.99 8.55 -7.40
N ASP A 106 17.78 9.76 -6.85
CA ASP A 106 18.68 10.34 -5.86
C ASP A 106 18.73 9.51 -4.55
N VAL A 107 17.56 9.05 -4.08
CA VAL A 107 17.44 8.19 -2.89
C VAL A 107 18.07 6.82 -3.14
N ALA A 108 17.84 6.22 -4.31
CA ALA A 108 18.42 4.94 -4.69
C ALA A 108 19.95 4.99 -4.76
N ALA A 109 20.52 6.04 -5.35
CA ALA A 109 21.97 6.24 -5.39
C ALA A 109 22.57 6.32 -3.97
N LYS A 110 21.93 7.03 -3.05
CA LYS A 110 22.37 7.13 -1.65
C LYS A 110 22.29 5.79 -0.91
N LEU A 111 21.24 5.02 -1.16
CA LEU A 111 20.97 3.76 -0.46
C LEU A 111 21.59 2.53 -1.14
N GLY A 112 22.22 2.69 -2.31
CA GLY A 112 22.78 1.58 -3.09
C GLY A 112 21.73 0.61 -3.60
N VAL A 113 20.52 1.09 -3.90
CA VAL A 113 19.42 0.27 -4.42
C VAL A 113 19.42 0.35 -5.94
N GLU A 114 19.42 -0.81 -6.61
CA GLU A 114 19.29 -0.85 -8.06
C GLU A 114 17.85 -0.53 -8.49
N LEU A 115 17.74 0.29 -9.53
CA LEU A 115 16.46 0.72 -10.08
C LEU A 115 16.26 0.18 -11.49
N PRO A 116 15.03 -0.22 -11.86
CA PRO A 116 14.71 -0.60 -13.22
C PRO A 116 14.79 0.61 -14.17
N ASN A 117 15.06 0.34 -15.44
CA ASN A 117 15.13 1.34 -16.52
C ASN A 117 14.04 1.16 -17.59
N GLN A 118 13.13 0.21 -17.40
CA GLN A 118 11.99 -0.01 -18.28
C GLN A 118 10.75 -0.37 -17.46
N PRO A 119 9.53 -0.05 -17.95
CA PRO A 119 8.32 -0.51 -17.31
C PRO A 119 8.23 -2.04 -17.30
N THR A 120 7.46 -2.58 -16.35
CA THR A 120 7.10 -4.00 -16.35
C THR A 120 6.27 -4.37 -17.59
N THR A 121 6.22 -5.66 -17.93
CA THR A 121 5.38 -6.15 -19.04
C THR A 121 3.93 -5.70 -18.93
N GLN A 122 3.36 -5.71 -17.72
CA GLN A 122 1.99 -5.23 -17.49
C GLN A 122 1.83 -3.74 -17.77
N GLN A 123 2.78 -2.91 -17.32
CA GLN A 123 2.76 -1.46 -17.56
C GLN A 123 2.96 -1.12 -19.04
N GLN A 124 3.78 -1.90 -19.76
CA GLN A 124 3.91 -1.78 -21.20
C GLN A 124 2.61 -2.15 -21.92
N GLU A 125 1.86 -3.15 -21.42
CA GLU A 125 0.55 -3.47 -21.97
C GLU A 125 -0.45 -2.34 -21.73
N TRP A 126 -0.50 -1.76 -20.53
CA TRP A 126 -1.33 -0.58 -20.28
C TRP A 126 -1.04 0.56 -21.26
N LEU A 127 0.24 0.85 -21.53
CA LEU A 127 0.62 1.84 -22.52
C LEU A 127 0.14 1.47 -23.93
N ARG A 128 0.22 0.19 -24.33
CA ARG A 128 -0.28 -0.27 -25.62
C ARG A 128 -1.81 -0.15 -25.71
N GLU A 129 -2.54 -0.55 -24.67
CA GLU A 129 -3.99 -0.39 -24.58
C GLU A 129 -4.41 1.07 -24.71
N LEU A 130 -3.73 1.97 -23.98
CA LEU A 130 -3.95 3.40 -24.11
C LEU A 130 -3.67 3.85 -25.54
N THR A 131 -2.50 3.52 -26.09
CA THR A 131 -2.08 3.91 -27.44
C THR A 131 -3.10 3.52 -28.52
N ALA A 132 -3.66 2.31 -28.41
CA ALA A 132 -4.64 1.77 -29.36
C ALA A 132 -6.02 2.41 -29.26
N ALA A 133 -6.39 2.97 -28.09
CA ALA A 133 -7.68 3.62 -27.89
C ALA A 133 -7.68 5.07 -28.40
N SER A 134 -8.88 5.60 -28.66
CA SER A 134 -9.09 7.00 -29.06
C SER A 134 -10.44 7.54 -28.56
N GLY A 135 -10.62 8.86 -28.61
CA GLY A 135 -11.85 9.52 -28.17
C GLY A 135 -12.25 9.16 -26.74
N ASP A 136 -13.54 9.02 -26.47
CA ASP A 136 -14.05 8.71 -25.14
C ASP A 136 -13.57 7.36 -24.58
N GLU A 137 -13.25 6.39 -25.46
CA GLU A 137 -12.69 5.10 -25.00
C GLU A 137 -11.31 5.30 -24.40
N TYR A 138 -10.47 6.13 -25.02
CA TYR A 138 -9.16 6.47 -24.50
C TYR A 138 -9.26 7.09 -23.12
N GLU A 139 -10.13 8.08 -22.93
CA GLU A 139 -10.26 8.78 -21.65
C GLU A 139 -10.77 7.87 -20.54
N ARG A 140 -11.75 7.01 -20.83
CA ARG A 140 -12.23 5.99 -19.87
C ARG A 140 -11.11 5.04 -19.47
N LYS A 141 -10.35 4.51 -20.43
CA LYS A 141 -9.22 3.62 -20.15
C LYS A 141 -8.14 4.34 -19.34
N PHE A 142 -7.79 5.56 -19.72
CA PHE A 142 -6.83 6.41 -19.03
C PHE A 142 -7.23 6.61 -17.56
N ALA A 143 -8.44 7.12 -17.31
CA ALA A 143 -8.92 7.39 -15.96
C ALA A 143 -8.91 6.11 -15.10
N ASN A 144 -9.43 5.00 -15.61
CA ASN A 144 -9.61 3.78 -14.82
C ASN A 144 -8.32 3.00 -14.57
N ILE A 145 -7.44 2.87 -15.58
CA ILE A 145 -6.16 2.15 -15.41
C ILE A 145 -5.28 2.87 -14.38
N LEU A 146 -5.11 4.20 -14.54
CA LEU A 146 -4.30 5.00 -13.63
C LEU A 146 -4.92 5.05 -12.23
N ARG A 147 -6.23 5.22 -12.12
CA ARG A 147 -6.90 5.28 -10.82
C ARG A 147 -6.81 3.96 -10.04
N ALA A 148 -6.88 2.82 -10.73
CA ALA A 148 -6.66 1.50 -10.15
C ALA A 148 -5.21 1.33 -9.67
N ALA A 149 -4.23 1.73 -10.49
CA ALA A 149 -2.81 1.67 -10.15
C ALA A 149 -2.49 2.52 -8.91
N HIS A 150 -2.96 3.77 -8.87
CA HIS A 150 -2.77 4.66 -7.72
C HIS A 150 -3.44 4.13 -6.45
N GLY A 151 -4.63 3.54 -6.54
CA GLY A 151 -5.30 2.93 -5.39
C GLY A 151 -4.47 1.84 -4.71
N LYS A 152 -3.81 0.99 -5.52
CA LYS A 152 -2.91 -0.07 -5.01
C LYS A 152 -1.67 0.51 -4.36
N VAL A 153 -1.03 1.50 -4.99
CA VAL A 153 0.20 2.13 -4.47
C VAL A 153 -0.06 2.96 -3.21
N PHE A 154 -1.23 3.60 -3.11
CA PHE A 154 -1.61 4.38 -1.93
C PHE A 154 -1.60 3.55 -0.64
N GLY A 155 -2.09 2.30 -0.69
CA GLY A 155 -2.02 1.37 0.44
C GLY A 155 -0.57 1.06 0.86
N LEU A 156 0.33 0.84 -0.10
CA LEU A 156 1.75 0.63 0.17
C LEU A 156 2.42 1.87 0.77
N ILE A 157 2.11 3.07 0.26
CA ILE A 157 2.62 4.32 0.83
C ILE A 157 2.23 4.42 2.31
N GLY A 158 0.97 4.16 2.65
CA GLY A 158 0.51 4.13 4.04
C GLY A 158 1.29 3.14 4.91
N GLN A 159 1.51 1.92 4.40
CA GLN A 159 2.31 0.91 5.08
C GLN A 159 3.76 1.37 5.33
N VAL A 160 4.41 1.95 4.32
CA VAL A 160 5.78 2.46 4.43
C VAL A 160 5.85 3.65 5.40
N ARG A 161 4.88 4.57 5.32
CA ARG A 161 4.78 5.71 6.24
C ARG A 161 4.63 5.28 7.70
N HIS A 162 3.93 4.18 7.93
CA HIS A 162 3.78 3.58 9.26
C HIS A 162 5.05 2.87 9.74
N THR A 163 5.71 2.10 8.87
CA THR A 163 6.71 1.10 9.30
C THR A 163 8.15 1.49 9.07
N THR A 164 8.44 2.41 8.15
CA THR A 164 9.83 2.70 7.77
C THR A 164 10.61 3.31 8.92
N ARG A 165 11.83 2.81 9.11
CA ARG A 165 12.83 3.37 10.03
C ARG A 165 13.84 4.26 9.31
N ASN A 166 13.86 4.26 7.97
CA ASN A 166 14.81 5.03 7.17
C ASN A 166 14.29 6.44 6.87
N THR A 167 15.09 7.48 7.15
CA THR A 167 14.67 8.88 6.98
C THR A 167 14.51 9.32 5.53
N LEU A 168 15.32 8.82 4.60
CA LEU A 168 15.17 9.11 3.17
C LEU A 168 13.88 8.50 2.61
N ILE A 169 13.61 7.25 2.99
CA ILE A 169 12.38 6.56 2.56
C ILE A 169 11.14 7.22 3.17
N ARG A 170 11.21 7.66 4.43
CA ARG A 170 10.12 8.40 5.07
C ARG A 170 9.79 9.70 4.34
N GLN A 171 10.81 10.44 3.89
CA GLN A 171 10.60 11.64 3.09
C GLN A 171 10.00 11.28 1.72
N LEU A 172 10.58 10.32 1.00
CA LEU A 172 10.08 9.90 -0.31
C LEU A 172 8.62 9.42 -0.24
N ALA A 173 8.26 8.67 0.80
CA ALA A 173 6.89 8.24 1.04
C ALA A 173 5.96 9.41 1.40
N SER A 174 6.48 10.51 1.97
CA SER A 174 5.70 11.72 2.21
C SER A 174 5.40 12.45 0.90
N ASP A 175 6.42 12.62 0.06
CA ASP A 175 6.30 13.24 -1.25
C ASP A 175 5.36 12.40 -2.14
N ALA A 176 5.55 11.07 -2.19
CA ALA A 176 4.70 10.16 -2.95
C ALA A 176 3.24 10.19 -2.48
N ASN A 177 2.99 10.32 -1.17
CA ASN A 177 1.62 10.42 -0.65
C ASN A 177 0.90 11.67 -1.17
N GLN A 178 1.59 12.81 -1.23
CA GLN A 178 1.03 14.05 -1.74
C GLN A 178 0.72 13.93 -3.23
N THR A 179 1.68 13.45 -4.02
CA THR A 179 1.53 13.26 -5.46
C THR A 179 0.41 12.28 -5.80
N VAL A 180 0.35 11.11 -5.15
CA VAL A 180 -0.68 10.11 -5.46
C VAL A 180 -2.09 10.60 -5.11
N LEU A 181 -2.25 11.36 -4.02
CA LEU A 181 -3.56 11.95 -3.67
C LEU A 181 -4.00 13.03 -4.66
N ASP A 182 -3.07 13.86 -5.13
CA ASP A 182 -3.32 14.82 -6.20
C ASP A 182 -3.77 14.10 -7.48
N HIS A 183 -3.04 13.07 -7.90
CA HIS A 183 -3.36 12.35 -9.14
C HIS A 183 -4.70 11.61 -9.05
N ILE A 184 -5.00 10.97 -7.91
CA ILE A 184 -6.32 10.39 -7.64
C ILE A 184 -7.41 11.45 -7.80
N THR A 185 -7.22 12.62 -7.20
CA THR A 185 -8.18 13.74 -7.29
C THR A 185 -8.40 14.15 -8.75
N MET A 186 -7.32 14.34 -9.52
CA MET A 186 -7.41 14.77 -10.92
C MET A 186 -8.04 13.71 -11.82
N LEU A 187 -7.75 12.43 -11.58
CA LEU A 187 -8.36 11.32 -12.30
C LEU A 187 -9.86 11.20 -11.98
N GLU A 188 -10.26 11.36 -10.72
CA GLU A 188 -11.68 11.38 -10.33
C GLU A 188 -12.41 12.60 -10.88
N ALA A 189 -11.75 13.76 -10.96
CA ALA A 189 -12.29 14.98 -11.55
C ALA A 189 -12.56 14.88 -13.06
N THR A 190 -12.02 13.86 -13.75
CA THR A 190 -12.42 13.57 -15.15
C THR A 190 -13.90 13.17 -15.25
N GLY A 191 -14.50 12.67 -14.16
CA GLY A 191 -15.86 12.11 -14.16
C GLY A 191 -15.97 10.75 -14.84
N LEU A 192 -14.85 10.13 -15.23
CA LEU A 192 -14.81 8.89 -16.02
C LEU A 192 -14.40 7.63 -15.23
N VAL A 193 -14.15 7.77 -13.93
CA VAL A 193 -13.79 6.66 -13.05
C VAL A 193 -15.02 5.80 -12.74
N ASP A 194 -14.94 4.50 -13.06
CA ASP A 194 -15.92 3.49 -12.68
C ASP A 194 -15.57 2.92 -11.30
N PHE A 195 -16.12 3.54 -10.26
CA PHE A 195 -15.89 3.14 -8.88
C PHE A 195 -16.39 1.71 -8.57
N ASP A 196 -17.45 1.26 -9.25
CA ASP A 196 -17.97 -0.09 -9.04
C ASP A 196 -17.03 -1.14 -9.65
N ALA A 197 -16.41 -0.86 -10.80
CA ALA A 197 -15.40 -1.73 -11.39
C ALA A 197 -14.17 -1.84 -10.49
N LEU A 198 -13.69 -0.73 -9.92
CA LEU A 198 -12.60 -0.73 -8.96
C LEU A 198 -12.94 -1.58 -7.72
N ALA A 199 -14.16 -1.45 -7.19
CA ALA A 199 -14.62 -2.25 -6.05
C ALA A 199 -14.72 -3.75 -6.39
N ARG A 200 -15.23 -4.09 -7.57
CA ARG A 200 -15.28 -5.49 -8.05
C ARG A 200 -13.90 -6.10 -8.22
N GLU A 201 -12.95 -5.36 -8.79
CA GLU A 201 -11.56 -5.81 -8.93
C GLU A 201 -10.95 -6.11 -7.54
N ALA A 202 -11.09 -5.18 -6.59
CA ALA A 202 -10.60 -5.37 -5.24
C ALA A 202 -11.24 -6.58 -4.54
N ALA A 203 -12.55 -6.77 -4.70
CA ALA A 203 -13.27 -7.91 -4.13
C ALA A 203 -12.81 -9.25 -4.72
N SER A 204 -12.51 -9.30 -6.02
CA SER A 204 -12.04 -10.52 -6.69
C SER A 204 -10.70 -11.03 -6.15
N GLY A 205 -9.88 -10.14 -5.58
CA GLY A 205 -8.60 -10.49 -4.96
C GLY A 205 -8.70 -10.87 -3.48
N SER A 206 -9.86 -10.68 -2.83
CA SER A 206 -10.05 -10.98 -1.41
C SER A 206 -10.70 -12.34 -1.21
N THR A 207 -10.09 -13.19 -0.40
CA THR A 207 -10.68 -14.45 0.08
C THR A 207 -11.30 -14.33 1.47
N ALA A 208 -11.08 -13.20 2.15
CA ALA A 208 -11.63 -12.96 3.47
C ALA A 208 -13.08 -12.45 3.36
N SER A 209 -13.97 -12.99 4.20
CA SER A 209 -15.29 -12.43 4.38
C SER A 209 -15.19 -11.00 4.92
N PRO A 210 -16.06 -10.07 4.46
CA PRO A 210 -16.09 -8.72 5.00
C PRO A 210 -16.27 -8.76 6.52
N SER A 211 -15.38 -8.08 7.23
CA SER A 211 -15.56 -7.77 8.65
C SER A 211 -16.04 -6.33 8.75
N GLY A 212 -17.17 -6.11 9.41
CA GLY A 212 -17.75 -4.79 9.54
C GLY A 212 -19.03 -4.81 10.38
N PRO A 213 -19.44 -3.65 10.93
CA PRO A 213 -20.70 -3.56 11.63
C PRO A 213 -21.85 -3.96 10.70
N SER A 214 -22.79 -4.75 11.23
CA SER A 214 -24.00 -5.14 10.51
C SER A 214 -24.84 -3.92 10.15
N MET A 215 -25.43 -3.91 8.96
CA MET A 215 -26.40 -2.89 8.57
C MET A 215 -27.61 -2.91 9.53
N PRO A 216 -28.20 -1.75 9.88
CA PRO A 216 -29.47 -1.70 10.59
C PRO A 216 -30.55 -2.49 9.84
N ARG A 217 -31.42 -3.22 10.56
CA ARG A 217 -32.56 -3.93 9.94
C ARG A 217 -33.59 -2.93 9.40
N ASP A 218 -34.33 -3.37 8.37
CA ASP A 218 -35.33 -2.59 7.66
C ASP A 218 -36.23 -1.76 8.58
N GLY A 219 -36.27 -0.45 8.34
CA GLY A 219 -37.15 0.51 9.01
C GLY A 219 -36.58 1.21 10.25
N GLN A 220 -35.39 0.83 10.73
CA GLN A 220 -34.76 1.50 11.87
C GLN A 220 -33.57 2.34 11.39
N ALA A 221 -33.75 3.66 11.33
CA ALA A 221 -32.64 4.57 11.07
C ALA A 221 -31.56 4.37 12.15
N PRO A 222 -30.28 4.23 11.79
CA PRO A 222 -29.22 4.17 12.77
C PRO A 222 -29.29 5.42 13.65
N LEU A 223 -29.15 5.24 14.96
CA LEU A 223 -29.07 6.37 15.89
C LEU A 223 -27.94 7.28 15.44
N ALA A 224 -28.23 8.58 15.31
CA ALA A 224 -27.21 9.55 15.00
C ALA A 224 -26.12 9.50 16.09
N PRO A 225 -24.83 9.35 15.73
CA PRO A 225 -23.78 9.33 16.73
C PRO A 225 -23.74 10.68 17.46
N VAL A 226 -23.62 10.65 18.78
CA VAL A 226 -23.44 11.85 19.59
C VAL A 226 -22.10 12.49 19.20
N PRO A 227 -22.04 13.79 18.84
CA PRO A 227 -20.78 14.43 18.48
C PRO A 227 -19.78 14.38 19.63
N ALA A 228 -18.57 13.89 19.36
CA ALA A 228 -17.46 14.05 20.28
C ALA A 228 -17.04 15.53 20.29
N THR A 229 -17.16 16.18 21.44
CA THR A 229 -16.71 17.57 21.64
C THR A 229 -15.53 17.58 22.62
N PRO A 230 -14.50 18.41 22.38
CA PRO A 230 -13.44 18.61 23.37
C PRO A 230 -14.04 19.07 24.69
N THR A 231 -13.52 18.58 25.81
CA THR A 231 -13.93 19.02 27.14
C THR A 231 -13.04 20.17 27.63
N GLY A 232 -13.65 21.17 28.28
CA GLY A 232 -12.95 22.33 28.86
C GLY A 232 -12.57 23.43 27.86
N ASP A 233 -11.93 24.48 28.37
CA ASP A 233 -11.50 25.65 27.58
C ASP A 233 -10.15 25.37 26.89
N GLN A 234 -10.18 24.67 25.76
CA GLN A 234 -9.00 24.36 24.96
C GLN A 234 -8.92 25.21 23.68
N SER A 235 -7.74 25.75 23.40
CA SER A 235 -7.44 26.47 22.16
C SER A 235 -6.53 25.65 21.24
N PHE A 236 -6.86 25.56 19.95
CA PHE A 236 -6.09 24.81 18.95
C PHE A 236 -5.47 25.74 17.90
N THR A 237 -4.27 25.40 17.42
CA THR A 237 -3.53 26.18 16.41
C THR A 237 -3.67 25.65 14.99
N SER A 238 -4.07 24.39 14.84
CA SER A 238 -4.33 23.78 13.54
C SER A 238 -5.72 24.12 13.03
N ARG A 239 -5.85 24.14 11.70
CA ARG A 239 -7.14 24.23 11.01
C ARG A 239 -7.38 22.93 10.25
N PRO A 240 -8.65 22.54 10.03
CA PRO A 240 -8.96 21.45 9.13
C PRO A 240 -8.33 21.69 7.76
N VAL A 241 -7.87 20.62 7.11
CA VAL A 241 -7.53 20.68 5.69
C VAL A 241 -8.80 21.12 4.96
N PRO A 242 -8.76 22.18 4.14
CA PRO A 242 -9.94 22.61 3.42
C PRO A 242 -10.46 21.48 2.54
N PRO A 243 -11.78 21.37 2.33
CA PRO A 243 -12.31 20.39 1.40
C PRO A 243 -11.65 20.60 0.04
N THR A 244 -11.17 19.52 -0.56
CA THR A 244 -10.73 19.55 -1.95
C THR A 244 -11.94 19.90 -2.80
N VAL A 245 -12.03 21.15 -3.26
CA VAL A 245 -13.04 21.56 -4.22
C VAL A 245 -12.63 20.94 -5.55
N MET A 246 -13.24 19.82 -5.91
CA MET A 246 -13.08 19.29 -7.27
C MET A 246 -13.54 20.38 -8.23
N PRO A 247 -12.74 20.78 -9.23
CA PRO A 247 -13.24 21.63 -10.29
C PRO A 247 -14.42 20.89 -10.92
N MET A 248 -15.63 21.46 -10.78
CA MET A 248 -16.81 20.96 -11.46
C MET A 248 -16.57 21.14 -12.97
N PRO A 249 -16.92 20.14 -13.81
CA PRO A 249 -16.79 20.26 -15.26
C PRO A 249 -17.67 21.37 -15.83
#